data_AF-A0A535Q1U3-F1
#
_entry.id   AF-A0A535Q1U3-F1
#
_cell.length_a   1.000
_cell.length_b   1.000
_cell.length_c   1.000
_cell.angle_alpha   90.00
_cell.angle_beta   90.00
_cell.angle_gamma   90.00
#
_symmetry.space_group_name_H-M   'P 1'
#
loop_
_entity.id
_entity.type
_entity.pdbx_description
1 polymer ?
#
loop_
_entity_poly.entity_id
_entity_poly.type
_entity_poly.pdbx_seq_one_letter_code
_entity_poly.pdbx_strand_id
1 'polypeptide(L)'
;MRRSTTRARQGGGSRIAAWWDAVLAGESDEPHPIFGERISVRVTGERLVISGELERDEDRDALLQQARARIGHGIRELDAARLRVAHGHERPGLLDQTLVAAFPDRETADLARKFVLEHSRVTPKSESVIDGTNTGYLRKMLPEEFLEDLRRRVERGDVLVVLRVDET
;
A
#
# COMPACT_ATOMS: atom_id res chain seq x y z
N MET A 1 -4.98 32.39 -22.38
CA MET A 1 -4.22 31.84 -21.23
C MET A 1 -5.06 30.79 -20.54
N ARG A 2 -4.76 29.49 -20.75
CA ARG A 2 -5.37 28.38 -20.00
C ARG A 2 -4.21 27.67 -19.30
N ARG A 3 -4.22 27.69 -17.96
CA ARG A 3 -3.19 27.01 -17.15
C ARG A 3 -3.48 25.51 -17.17
N SER A 4 -2.54 24.77 -17.73
CA SER A 4 -2.46 23.32 -17.72
C SER A 4 -2.30 22.82 -16.28
N THR A 5 -3.27 22.08 -15.75
CA THR A 5 -3.13 21.32 -14.50
C THR A 5 -2.56 19.94 -14.81
N THR A 6 -1.23 19.91 -14.91
CA THR A 6 -0.42 18.70 -14.81
C THR A 6 -0.50 18.17 -13.37
N ARG A 7 -1.30 17.14 -13.08
CA ARG A 7 -1.23 16.47 -11.76
C ARG A 7 -1.68 15.00 -11.76
N ALA A 8 -1.21 14.20 -12.71
CA ALA A 8 -1.46 12.74 -12.75
C ALA A 8 -0.25 11.89 -12.34
N ARG A 9 0.74 12.46 -11.62
CA ARG A 9 1.99 11.76 -11.21
C ARG A 9 2.18 11.59 -9.69
N GLN A 10 1.22 11.97 -8.84
CA GLN A 10 1.47 12.19 -7.40
C GLN A 10 0.82 11.20 -6.40
N GLY A 11 -0.03 10.24 -6.80
CA GLY A 11 -0.95 9.57 -5.86
C GLY A 11 -0.34 8.79 -4.67
N GLY A 12 0.70 7.98 -4.86
CA GLY A 12 1.28 7.13 -3.81
C GLY A 12 2.23 7.88 -2.87
N GLY A 13 3.20 8.59 -3.46
CA GLY A 13 4.07 9.50 -2.73
C GLY A 13 3.30 10.64 -2.03
N SER A 14 2.20 11.13 -2.61
CA SER A 14 1.40 12.16 -1.94
C SER A 14 0.61 11.63 -0.75
N ARG A 15 0.20 10.35 -0.73
CA ARG A 15 -0.51 9.80 0.42
C ARG A 15 0.41 9.60 1.62
N ILE A 16 1.62 9.08 1.40
CA ILE A 16 2.64 8.98 2.45
C ILE A 16 3.06 10.37 2.91
N ALA A 17 3.28 11.31 1.98
CA ALA A 17 3.62 12.68 2.33
C ALA A 17 2.50 13.36 3.15
N ALA A 18 1.24 13.24 2.73
CA ALA A 18 0.09 13.78 3.46
C ALA A 18 -0.07 13.14 4.85
N TRP A 19 0.14 11.83 4.97
CA TRP A 19 0.14 11.16 6.26
C TRP A 19 1.23 11.71 7.19
N TRP A 20 2.45 11.91 6.68
CA TRP A 20 3.52 12.55 7.46
C TRP A 20 3.18 13.98 7.86
N ASP A 21 2.52 14.74 6.99
CA ASP A 21 2.12 16.11 7.27
C ASP A 21 1.04 16.14 8.38
N ALA A 22 0.09 15.20 8.37
CA ALA A 22 -0.89 15.02 9.44
C ALA A 22 -0.24 14.61 10.78
N VAL A 23 0.76 13.72 10.75
CA VAL A 23 1.56 13.37 11.93
C VAL A 23 2.25 14.59 12.53
N LEU A 24 2.83 15.46 11.69
CA LEU A 24 3.50 16.69 12.14
C LEU A 24 2.50 17.73 12.67
N ALA A 25 1.26 17.75 12.16
CA ALA A 25 0.18 18.58 12.66
C ALA A 25 -0.37 18.09 14.01
N GLY A 26 0.02 16.89 14.47
CA GLY A 26 -0.48 16.28 15.69
C GLY A 26 -1.82 15.55 15.54
N GLU A 27 -2.26 15.31 14.30
CA GLU A 27 -3.53 14.64 13.95
C GLU A 27 -3.33 13.11 13.82
N SER A 28 -2.49 12.50 14.67
CA SER A 28 -1.81 11.23 14.40
C SER A 28 -2.58 9.94 14.75
N ASP A 29 -3.91 9.95 14.71
CA ASP A 29 -4.69 8.72 14.96
C ASP A 29 -4.81 7.84 13.70
N GLU A 30 -4.36 8.33 12.54
CA GLU A 30 -4.43 7.55 11.29
C GLU A 30 -3.29 6.52 11.16
N PRO A 31 -3.61 5.24 10.86
CA PRO A 31 -2.62 4.20 10.61
C PRO A 31 -1.67 4.52 9.45
N HIS A 32 -0.43 4.01 9.49
CA HIS A 32 0.53 4.21 8.40
C HIS A 32 -0.03 3.65 7.07
N PRO A 33 0.00 4.40 5.94
CA PRO A 33 -0.63 3.96 4.69
C PRO A 33 -0.14 2.63 4.12
N ILE A 34 1.07 2.18 4.50
CA ILE A 34 1.64 0.88 4.10
C ILE A 34 1.65 -0.12 5.26
N PHE A 35 1.89 0.32 6.49
CA PHE A 35 2.16 -0.60 7.62
C PHE A 35 0.97 -0.75 8.55
N GLY A 36 -0.11 0.01 8.30
CA GLY A 36 -1.29 0.07 9.14
C GLY A 36 -0.92 0.35 10.59
N GLU A 37 -1.52 -0.43 11.48
CA GLU A 37 -1.36 -0.32 12.93
C GLU A 37 -0.04 -0.93 13.45
N ARG A 38 0.71 -1.64 12.59
CA ARG A 38 2.00 -2.24 12.98
C ARG A 38 3.05 -1.19 13.34
N ILE A 39 2.86 0.03 12.85
CA ILE A 39 3.71 1.18 13.13
C ILE A 39 2.85 2.29 13.72
N SER A 40 3.28 2.79 14.87
CA SER A 40 2.75 4.00 15.48
C SER A 40 3.80 5.09 15.45
N VAL A 41 3.39 6.27 14.99
CA VAL A 41 4.23 7.47 14.98
C VAL A 41 3.49 8.59 15.68
N ARG A 42 4.18 9.27 16.59
CA ARG A 42 3.63 10.40 17.35
C ARG A 42 4.67 11.48 17.56
N VAL A 43 4.22 12.72 17.69
CA VAL A 43 5.07 13.86 18.06
C VAL A 43 4.86 14.17 19.53
N THR A 44 5.93 14.13 20.33
CA THR A 44 5.94 14.55 21.74
C THR A 44 6.84 15.76 21.90
N GLY A 45 6.26 16.96 21.91
CA GLY A 45 7.04 18.20 21.89
C GLY A 45 7.86 18.30 20.59
N GLU A 46 9.18 18.49 20.70
CA GLU A 46 10.09 18.54 19.54
C GLU A 46 10.65 17.15 19.14
N ARG A 47 10.05 16.06 19.64
CA ARG A 47 10.55 14.70 19.45
C ARG A 47 9.55 13.85 18.66
N LEU A 48 10.02 13.26 17.56
CA LEU A 48 9.27 12.29 16.77
C LEU A 48 9.55 10.89 17.32
N VAL A 49 8.51 10.19 17.80
CA VAL A 49 8.62 8.85 18.37
C VAL A 49 8.00 7.84 17.42
N ILE A 50 8.78 6.85 17.01
CA ILE A 50 8.38 5.74 16.15
C ILE A 50 8.50 4.44 16.95
N SER A 51 7.43 3.66 16.94
CA SER A 51 7.37 2.35 17.58
C SER A 51 6.58 1.37 16.73
N GLY A 52 6.93 0.09 16.83
CA GLY A 52 6.25 -0.95 16.06
C GLY A 52 7.18 -2.06 15.62
N GLU A 53 6.63 -2.98 14.83
CA GLU A 53 7.35 -4.12 14.30
C GLU A 53 7.23 -4.17 12.78
N LEU A 54 8.38 -4.28 12.12
CA LEU A 54 8.53 -4.47 10.68
C LEU A 54 9.12 -5.85 10.40
N GLU A 55 9.02 -6.31 9.16
CA GLU A 55 9.50 -7.66 8.79
C GLU A 55 10.89 -7.66 8.17
N ARG A 56 11.34 -6.52 7.63
CA ARG A 56 12.63 -6.41 6.94
C ARG A 56 13.41 -5.20 7.43
N ASP A 57 14.74 -5.25 7.30
CA ASP A 57 15.61 -4.14 7.68
C ASP A 57 15.52 -2.96 6.70
N GLU A 58 15.42 -3.24 5.41
CA GLU A 58 15.24 -2.24 4.34
C GLU A 58 14.04 -1.32 4.62
N ASP A 59 13.02 -1.90 5.23
CA ASP A 59 11.76 -1.28 5.55
C ASP A 59 11.87 -0.31 6.70
N ARG A 60 12.62 -0.74 7.72
CA ARG A 60 12.99 0.07 8.86
C ARG A 60 13.86 1.23 8.41
N ASP A 61 14.84 0.98 7.57
CA ASP A 61 15.75 2.01 7.08
C ASP A 61 15.02 3.05 6.22
N ALA A 62 14.13 2.62 5.33
CA ALA A 62 13.31 3.52 4.54
C ALA A 62 12.39 4.39 5.41
N LEU A 63 11.74 3.80 6.42
CA LEU A 63 10.89 4.55 7.36
C LEU A 63 11.71 5.55 8.18
N LEU A 64 12.90 5.15 8.65
CA LEU A 64 13.80 6.02 9.40
C LEU A 64 14.36 7.16 8.53
N GLN A 65 14.64 6.92 7.25
CA GLN A 65 15.04 7.98 6.32
C GLN A 65 13.92 8.99 6.12
N GLN A 66 12.68 8.54 5.91
CA GLN A 66 11.52 9.43 5.82
C GLN A 66 11.34 10.26 7.08
N ALA A 67 11.48 9.65 8.26
CA ALA A 67 11.40 10.33 9.55
C ALA A 67 12.53 11.37 9.75
N ARG A 68 13.76 11.01 9.40
CA ARG A 68 14.93 11.92 9.49
C ARG A 68 14.77 13.13 8.57
N ALA A 69 14.15 12.96 7.40
CA ALA A 69 13.84 14.06 6.51
C ALA A 69 12.87 15.09 7.12
N ARG A 70 12.23 14.79 8.26
CA ARG A 70 11.35 15.72 8.99
C ARG A 70 12.05 16.49 10.11
N ILE A 71 13.30 16.17 10.42
CA ILE A 71 14.12 16.95 11.36
C ILE A 71 14.29 18.37 10.79
N GLY A 72 14.08 19.39 11.62
CA GLY A 72 14.09 20.80 11.22
C GLY A 72 12.70 21.41 10.96
N HIS A 73 11.65 20.60 10.87
CA HIS A 73 10.25 21.06 10.73
C HIS A 73 9.51 21.10 12.08
N GLY A 74 10.14 21.70 13.10
CA GLY A 74 9.63 21.66 14.49
C GLY A 74 10.01 20.40 15.27
N ILE A 75 10.66 19.43 14.61
CA ILE A 75 11.25 18.23 15.22
C ILE A 75 12.77 18.40 15.31
N ARG A 76 13.34 18.17 16.50
CA ARG A 76 14.79 18.17 16.75
C ARG A 76 15.35 16.77 16.92
N GLU A 77 14.55 15.84 17.42
CA GLU A 77 15.00 14.51 17.78
C GLU A 77 14.08 13.41 17.24
N LEU A 78 14.69 12.30 16.83
CA LEU A 78 14.01 11.07 16.44
C LEU A 78 14.26 9.99 17.49
N ASP A 79 13.19 9.47 18.09
CA ASP A 79 13.21 8.25 18.91
C ASP A 79 12.64 7.08 18.11
N ALA A 80 13.48 6.10 17.81
CA ALA A 80 13.06 4.83 17.21
C ALA A 80 13.52 3.63 18.05
N ALA A 81 13.77 3.81 19.35
CA ALA A 81 14.28 2.75 20.22
C ALA A 81 13.29 1.56 20.35
N ARG A 82 12.00 1.81 20.10
CA ARG A 82 10.93 0.81 20.13
C ARG A 82 10.51 0.31 18.74
N LEU A 83 11.24 0.67 17.69
CA LEU A 83 11.04 0.14 16.35
C LEU A 83 11.91 -1.11 16.17
N ARG A 84 11.29 -2.26 15.91
CA ARG A 84 11.96 -3.56 15.79
C ARG A 84 11.71 -4.18 14.42
N VAL A 85 12.61 -5.08 14.03
CA VAL A 85 12.41 -5.98 12.89
C VAL A 85 12.18 -7.37 13.46
N ALA A 86 10.99 -7.92 13.25
CA ALA A 86 10.68 -9.30 13.56
C ALA A 86 11.06 -10.16 12.36
N HIS A 87 12.12 -10.96 12.49
CA HIS A 87 12.50 -11.92 11.46
C HIS A 87 11.53 -13.10 11.46
N GLY A 88 10.40 -12.95 10.76
CA GLY A 88 9.49 -14.06 10.47
C GLY A 88 10.24 -15.17 9.75
N HIS A 89 10.07 -16.41 10.20
CA HIS A 89 10.71 -17.60 9.61
C HIS A 89 9.88 -18.19 8.46
N GLU A 90 8.93 -17.45 7.93
CA GLU A 90 8.09 -17.89 6.82
C GLU A 90 8.92 -17.98 5.55
N ARG A 91 8.90 -19.17 4.94
CA ARG A 91 9.60 -19.43 3.69
C ARG A 91 8.75 -18.88 2.55
N PRO A 92 9.22 -17.87 1.80
CA PRO A 92 8.50 -17.38 0.63
C PRO A 92 8.27 -18.53 -0.35
N GLY A 93 7.06 -18.64 -0.93
CA GLY A 93 6.77 -19.63 -1.97
C GLY A 93 6.05 -20.90 -1.53
N LEU A 94 5.73 -21.09 -0.24
CA LEU A 94 5.04 -22.31 0.22
C LEU A 94 3.52 -22.27 -0.03
N LEU A 95 2.94 -21.07 -0.01
CA LEU A 95 1.49 -20.86 -0.08
C LEU A 95 1.19 -19.72 -1.06
N ASP A 96 0.12 -19.88 -1.84
CA ASP A 96 -0.34 -18.92 -2.86
C ASP A 96 -1.66 -18.30 -2.41
N GLN A 97 -1.71 -16.97 -2.29
CA GLN A 97 -2.94 -16.23 -2.07
C GLN A 97 -3.36 -15.48 -3.35
N THR A 98 -4.66 -15.48 -3.64
CA THR A 98 -5.23 -14.64 -4.71
C THR A 98 -6.03 -13.51 -4.10
N LEU A 99 -5.58 -12.27 -4.32
CA LEU A 99 -6.27 -11.05 -3.90
C LEU A 99 -7.14 -10.55 -5.05
N VAL A 100 -8.41 -10.28 -4.76
CA VAL A 100 -9.36 -9.71 -5.72
C VAL A 100 -10.01 -8.49 -5.12
N ALA A 101 -9.95 -7.36 -5.84
CA ALA A 101 -10.64 -6.13 -5.47
C ALA A 101 -11.46 -5.62 -6.65
N ALA A 102 -12.67 -5.12 -6.37
CA ALA A 102 -13.57 -4.54 -7.36
C ALA A 102 -13.58 -3.01 -7.23
N PHE A 103 -13.49 -2.34 -8.38
CA PHE A 103 -13.47 -0.88 -8.50
C PHE A 103 -14.55 -0.43 -9.47
N PRO A 104 -15.09 0.79 -9.29
CA PRO A 104 -16.18 1.28 -10.14
C PRO A 104 -15.74 1.57 -11.59
N ASP A 105 -14.45 1.75 -11.84
CA ASP A 105 -13.92 2.11 -13.15
C ASP A 105 -12.45 1.67 -13.32
N ARG A 106 -11.99 1.73 -14.57
CA ARG A 106 -10.66 1.28 -14.99
C ARG A 106 -9.54 2.16 -14.44
N GLU A 107 -9.75 3.47 -14.37
CA GLU A 107 -8.74 4.42 -13.90
C GLU A 107 -8.44 4.18 -12.41
N THR A 108 -9.48 4.00 -11.60
CA THR A 108 -9.37 3.67 -10.18
C THR A 108 -8.69 2.30 -9.99
N ALA A 109 -9.04 1.29 -10.78
CA ALA A 109 -8.42 -0.03 -10.73
C ALA A 109 -6.91 0.02 -11.07
N ASP A 110 -6.53 0.74 -12.13
CA ASP A 110 -5.13 0.88 -12.54
C ASP A 110 -4.32 1.68 -11.50
N LEU A 111 -4.91 2.69 -10.87
CA LEU A 111 -4.28 3.41 -9.77
C LEU A 111 -4.04 2.50 -8.56
N ALA A 112 -5.05 1.71 -8.17
CA ALA A 112 -4.93 0.77 -7.06
C ALA A 112 -3.87 -0.31 -7.35
N ARG A 113 -3.87 -0.90 -8.55
CA ARG A 113 -2.85 -1.84 -9.00
C ARG A 113 -1.45 -1.22 -8.91
N LYS A 114 -1.27 -0.02 -9.47
CA LYS A 114 0.01 0.69 -9.43
C LYS A 114 0.47 0.95 -7.98
N PHE A 115 -0.44 1.38 -7.12
CA PHE A 115 -0.15 1.61 -5.71
C PHE A 115 0.35 0.32 -5.05
N VAL A 116 -0.33 -0.80 -5.26
CA VAL A 116 0.10 -2.10 -4.72
C VAL A 116 1.45 -2.50 -5.29
N LEU A 117 1.68 -2.41 -6.60
CA LEU A 117 2.98 -2.81 -7.19
C LEU A 117 4.16 -1.95 -6.73
N GLU A 118 3.94 -0.65 -6.56
CA GLU A 118 5.02 0.28 -6.19
C GLU A 118 5.25 0.33 -4.66
N HIS A 119 4.23 0.04 -3.86
CA HIS A 119 4.24 0.32 -2.41
C HIS A 119 3.94 -0.91 -1.55
N SER A 120 3.33 -1.95 -2.09
CA SER A 120 3.27 -3.25 -1.41
C SER A 120 4.61 -3.95 -1.58
N ARG A 121 5.06 -4.62 -0.52
CA ARG A 121 6.32 -5.39 -0.53
C ARG A 121 6.15 -6.79 -1.10
N VAL A 122 5.14 -6.92 -1.94
CA VAL A 122 4.68 -8.16 -2.52
C VAL A 122 5.00 -8.09 -4.00
N THR A 123 5.70 -9.10 -4.50
CA THR A 123 5.95 -9.27 -5.94
C THR A 123 4.91 -10.27 -6.44
N PRO A 124 3.86 -9.84 -7.17
CA PRO A 124 2.86 -10.77 -7.65
C PRO A 124 3.49 -11.76 -8.63
N LYS A 125 3.17 -13.05 -8.47
CA LYS A 125 3.48 -14.10 -9.45
C LYS A 125 2.74 -13.84 -10.77
N SER A 126 1.52 -13.32 -10.66
CA SER A 126 0.74 -12.83 -11.77
C SER A 126 -0.21 -11.73 -11.33
N GLU A 127 -0.58 -10.87 -12.27
CA GLU A 127 -1.51 -9.78 -12.02
C GLU A 127 -2.33 -9.45 -13.27
N SER A 128 -3.54 -8.95 -13.07
CA SER A 128 -4.38 -8.48 -14.17
C SER A 128 -5.43 -7.47 -13.72
N VAL A 129 -5.79 -6.57 -14.63
CA VAL A 129 -6.98 -5.71 -14.52
C VAL A 129 -8.01 -6.25 -15.49
N ILE A 130 -9.16 -6.65 -14.96
CA ILE A 130 -10.20 -7.36 -15.69
C ILE A 130 -11.47 -6.50 -15.73
N ASP A 131 -11.94 -6.24 -16.94
CA ASP A 131 -13.19 -5.55 -17.25
C ASP A 131 -14.02 -6.37 -18.25
N GLY A 132 -15.14 -5.80 -18.71
CA GLY A 132 -16.05 -6.48 -19.64
C GLY A 132 -15.39 -6.95 -20.94
N THR A 133 -14.26 -6.37 -21.35
CA THR A 133 -13.58 -6.70 -22.61
C THR A 133 -12.66 -7.92 -22.51
N ASN A 134 -12.22 -8.29 -21.30
CA ASN A 134 -11.24 -9.35 -21.10
C ASN A 134 -11.61 -10.35 -19.97
N THR A 135 -12.90 -10.41 -19.60
CA THR A 135 -13.48 -11.33 -18.59
C THR A 135 -13.00 -12.79 -18.69
N GLY A 136 -12.67 -13.29 -19.89
CA GLY A 136 -12.12 -14.63 -20.09
C GLY A 136 -10.80 -14.91 -19.35
N TYR A 137 -10.07 -13.87 -18.91
CA TYR A 137 -8.86 -14.03 -18.08
C TYR A 137 -9.15 -14.50 -16.66
N LEU A 138 -10.37 -14.36 -16.14
CA LEU A 138 -10.72 -14.83 -14.78
C LEU A 138 -10.41 -16.32 -14.60
N ARG A 139 -10.75 -17.14 -15.60
CA ARG A 139 -10.50 -18.60 -15.60
C ARG A 139 -9.03 -18.99 -15.48
N LYS A 140 -8.11 -18.08 -15.83
CA LYS A 140 -6.66 -18.33 -15.73
C LYS A 140 -6.10 -17.95 -14.37
N MET A 141 -6.81 -17.10 -13.64
CA MET A 141 -6.31 -16.46 -12.42
C MET A 141 -6.97 -17.02 -11.16
N LEU A 142 -8.18 -17.57 -11.28
CA LEU A 142 -9.04 -17.90 -10.14
C LEU A 142 -9.62 -19.32 -10.27
N PRO A 143 -9.80 -20.02 -9.14
CA PRO A 143 -10.56 -21.27 -9.07
C PRO A 143 -12.01 -21.11 -9.57
N GLU A 144 -12.59 -22.21 -10.07
CA GLU A 144 -13.91 -22.19 -10.73
C GLU A 144 -15.03 -21.67 -9.83
N GLU A 145 -14.96 -21.95 -8.53
CA GLU A 145 -15.96 -21.58 -7.54
C GLU A 145 -16.14 -20.07 -7.36
N PHE A 146 -15.15 -19.25 -7.72
CA PHE A 146 -15.21 -17.79 -7.60
C PHE A 146 -15.60 -17.08 -8.90
N LEU A 147 -15.63 -17.80 -10.03
CA LEU A 147 -15.75 -17.18 -11.35
C LEU A 147 -17.12 -16.53 -11.57
N GLU A 148 -18.19 -17.20 -11.17
CA GLU A 148 -19.56 -16.71 -11.37
C GLU A 148 -19.82 -15.41 -10.61
N ASP A 149 -19.35 -15.32 -9.37
CA ASP A 149 -19.52 -14.13 -8.53
C ASP A 149 -18.79 -12.92 -9.09
N LEU A 150 -17.55 -13.12 -9.53
CA LEU A 150 -16.71 -12.06 -10.07
C LEU A 150 -17.14 -11.64 -11.49
N ARG A 151 -17.61 -12.60 -12.29
CA ARG A 151 -18.22 -12.31 -13.59
C ARG A 151 -19.45 -11.43 -13.44
N ARG A 152 -20.34 -11.70 -12.47
CA ARG A 152 -21.50 -10.85 -12.20
C ARG A 152 -21.13 -9.43 -11.80
N ARG A 153 -19.99 -9.23 -11.13
CA ARG A 153 -19.47 -7.88 -10.83
C ARG A 153 -19.03 -7.15 -12.09
N VAL A 154 -18.28 -7.81 -12.95
CA VAL A 154 -17.86 -7.25 -14.25
C VAL A 154 -19.07 -6.93 -15.13
N GLU A 155 -20.08 -7.80 -15.17
CA GLU A 155 -21.34 -7.57 -15.89
C GLU A 155 -22.11 -6.35 -15.36
N ARG A 156 -21.92 -5.97 -14.09
CA ARG A 156 -22.50 -4.76 -13.47
C ARG A 156 -21.68 -3.49 -13.73
N GLY A 157 -20.54 -3.60 -14.42
CA GLY A 157 -19.65 -2.49 -14.74
C GLY A 157 -18.45 -2.34 -13.82
N ASP A 158 -18.27 -3.22 -12.82
CA ASP A 158 -17.07 -3.19 -11.98
C ASP A 158 -15.83 -3.60 -12.81
N VAL A 159 -14.69 -3.01 -12.47
CA VAL A 159 -13.36 -3.42 -12.93
C VAL A 159 -12.63 -4.11 -11.78
N LEU A 160 -12.12 -5.31 -12.04
CA LEU A 160 -11.45 -6.12 -11.04
C LEU A 160 -9.93 -5.98 -11.15
N VAL A 161 -9.26 -5.84 -10.02
CA VAL A 161 -7.81 -6.07 -9.89
C VAL A 161 -7.62 -7.44 -9.26
N VAL A 162 -6.89 -8.33 -9.95
CA VAL A 162 -6.56 -9.68 -9.47
C VAL A 162 -5.06 -9.82 -9.36
N LEU A 163 -4.56 -10.16 -8.18
CA LEU A 163 -3.14 -10.37 -7.89
C LEU A 163 -2.94 -11.76 -7.28
N ARG A 164 -1.99 -12.53 -7.79
CA ARG A 164 -1.52 -13.76 -7.14
C ARG A 164 -0.19 -13.49 -6.45
N VAL A 165 -0.15 -13.76 -5.16
CA VAL A 165 0.96 -13.40 -4.28
C VAL A 165 1.37 -14.61 -3.45
N ASP A 166 2.63 -14.65 -3.04
CA ASP A 166 3.05 -15.56 -1.99
C ASP A 166 2.37 -15.16 -0.68
N GLU A 167 1.82 -16.13 0.05
CA GLU A 167 1.51 -15.94 1.46
C GLU A 167 2.86 -15.78 2.16
N THR A 168 3.14 -14.56 2.61
CA THR A 168 4.33 -14.23 3.40
C THR A 168 4.01 -14.31 4.86
#